data_AF-A0A968XT32-F1
#
_entry.id   AF-A0A968XT32-F1
#
_cell.length_a   1.000
_cell.length_b   1.000
_cell.length_c   1.000
_cell.angle_alpha   90.00
_cell.angle_beta   90.00
_cell.angle_gamma   90.00
#
_symmetry.space_group_name_H-M   'P 1'
#
loop_
_entity.id
_entity.type
_entity.pdbx_description
1 polymer ?
#
loop_
_entity_poly.entity_id
_entity_poly.type
_entity_poly.pdbx_seq_one_letter_code
_entity_poly.pdbx_strand_id
1 'polypeptide(L)'
;MAICLLWVCRYWPSVATASVPIKLASDRTPVGVVGTNRVRPAVNPAVRPYEITILGFRLLLVFHKIADSRWRFKMTFNTVQHYLVHTIRTSFSSFDRFLLLLATIIGIFYLPTWLTVIIRGIINGGSDCIINFGFLALAGQVLWRDRDILKTWKTNEEDRLIAHLIIISGILIFPFIRNSVSFQAVTFAWILTGVFLGQWGLKFFEKYAFQFLLILTAIYPDLPFIAIRVFRFFTGENLLERLMAWWGSWGLRVMGQQAVANSDLVTLPAGSVQVAPGCSGFAMAFTLAGTGLILGLFMALSSKKTALLITSGIAISLIFNVPRIMLLANAAVYWGEKSFEFWHGTWGGQIFASVMFTVYYYVAMAIIDSNAKKAKRARTARRRLLAQ
;
A
#
# COMPACT_ATOMS: atom_id res chain seq x y z
N MET A 1 13.78 4.98 -0.14
CA MET A 1 14.31 4.61 1.19
C MET A 1 14.67 5.81 2.06
N ALA A 2 15.68 6.64 1.73
CA ALA A 2 16.09 7.75 2.60
C ALA A 2 14.93 8.67 3.04
N ILE A 3 14.00 8.98 2.12
CA ILE A 3 12.78 9.75 2.43
C ILE A 3 11.88 9.03 3.45
N CYS A 4 11.69 7.71 3.37
CA CYS A 4 10.89 6.94 4.33
C CYS A 4 11.52 6.98 5.73
N LEU A 5 12.84 6.75 5.83
CA LEU A 5 13.58 6.80 7.10
C LEU A 5 13.54 8.22 7.73
N LEU A 6 13.73 9.26 6.91
CA LEU A 6 13.65 10.66 7.36
C LEU A 6 12.23 11.14 7.68
N TRP A 7 11.18 10.42 7.25
CA TRP A 7 9.78 10.74 7.53
C TRP A 7 9.33 10.12 8.84
N VAL A 8 9.61 8.82 9.06
CA VAL A 8 9.28 8.07 10.28
C VAL A 8 9.90 8.73 11.52
N CYS A 9 11.16 9.14 11.46
CA CYS A 9 11.85 9.71 12.63
C CYS A 9 11.47 11.16 12.97
N ARG A 10 10.58 11.85 12.24
CA ARG A 10 10.46 13.31 12.32
C ARG A 10 9.10 13.88 12.74
N TYR A 11 8.01 13.12 12.61
CA TYR A 11 6.66 13.60 12.97
C TYR A 11 5.73 12.46 13.41
N TRP A 12 5.61 12.21 14.73
CA TRP A 12 4.33 11.85 15.33
C TRP A 12 4.25 12.16 16.84
N PRO A 13 3.22 12.88 17.34
CA PRO A 13 2.92 13.01 18.77
C PRO A 13 1.95 11.92 19.26
N SER A 14 1.98 11.63 20.57
CA SER A 14 1.23 10.54 21.19
C SER A 14 -0.28 10.56 20.90
N VAL A 15 -0.82 9.43 20.43
CA VAL A 15 -2.27 9.15 20.42
C VAL A 15 -2.45 7.73 20.97
N ALA A 16 -3.23 7.58 22.04
CA ALA A 16 -3.52 6.28 22.63
C ALA A 16 -4.58 5.53 21.78
N THR A 17 -4.34 4.24 21.54
CA THR A 17 -5.30 3.33 20.89
C THR A 17 -6.03 2.51 21.93
N ALA A 18 -7.31 2.16 21.66
CA ALA A 18 -8.14 1.43 22.59
C ALA A 18 -7.58 0.03 22.91
N SER A 19 -7.57 -0.33 24.18
CA SER A 19 -7.13 -1.63 24.71
C SER A 19 -8.09 -2.75 24.33
N VAL A 20 -7.56 -3.84 23.77
CA VAL A 20 -8.22 -5.15 23.85
C VAL A 20 -8.18 -5.60 25.32
N PRO A 21 -9.26 -6.13 25.91
CA PRO A 21 -9.27 -6.55 27.30
C PRO A 21 -8.43 -7.83 27.50
N ILE A 22 -7.14 -7.66 27.78
CA ILE A 22 -6.29 -8.74 28.27
C ILE A 22 -6.66 -9.00 29.73
N LYS A 23 -6.95 -10.24 30.11
CA LYS A 23 -7.05 -10.64 31.53
C LYS A 23 -5.65 -10.79 32.12
N LEU A 24 -4.95 -9.68 32.32
CA LEU A 24 -3.78 -9.57 33.18
C LEU A 24 -4.17 -9.04 34.55
N ALA A 25 -3.34 -9.29 35.56
CA ALA A 25 -3.63 -8.96 36.95
C ALA A 25 -2.53 -8.08 37.57
N SER A 26 -2.98 -7.07 38.34
CA SER A 26 -2.22 -6.24 39.28
C SER A 26 -1.27 -5.16 38.72
N ASP A 27 -1.76 -3.92 38.82
CA ASP A 27 -1.10 -2.67 39.25
C ASP A 27 0.43 -2.49 39.17
N ARG A 28 0.85 -1.38 38.54
CA ARG A 28 1.46 -0.20 39.23
C ARG A 28 1.84 0.92 38.24
N THR A 29 1.95 2.16 38.72
CA THR A 29 2.17 3.40 37.92
C THR A 29 3.66 3.73 37.63
N PRO A 30 3.95 4.58 36.61
CA PRO A 30 5.23 5.31 36.52
C PRO A 30 5.16 6.75 35.92
N VAL A 31 6.11 7.62 36.28
CA VAL A 31 6.41 8.96 35.68
C VAL A 31 7.93 9.24 35.87
N GLY A 32 8.71 9.91 35.01
CA GLY A 32 8.51 10.44 33.65
C GLY A 32 9.25 11.78 33.41
N VAL A 33 10.17 11.88 32.42
CA VAL A 33 10.95 13.12 32.12
C VAL A 33 11.24 13.37 30.61
N VAL A 34 11.03 14.63 30.21
CA VAL A 34 11.47 15.48 29.05
C VAL A 34 12.91 15.19 28.50
N GLY A 35 13.38 15.48 27.26
CA GLY A 35 12.95 16.18 26.02
C GLY A 35 14.23 16.51 25.14
N THR A 36 14.33 17.35 24.08
CA THR A 36 13.43 18.18 23.22
C THR A 36 14.10 18.53 21.84
N ASN A 37 13.34 19.11 20.89
CA ASN A 37 13.72 20.11 19.85
C ASN A 37 14.40 19.78 18.47
N ARG A 38 14.29 20.76 17.55
CA ARG A 38 14.42 20.72 16.06
C ARG A 38 15.64 21.50 15.50
N VAL A 39 15.89 21.40 14.17
CA VAL A 39 16.01 22.57 13.23
C VAL A 39 15.94 22.16 11.71
N ARG A 40 15.67 23.12 10.80
CA ARG A 40 15.79 23.04 9.31
C ARG A 40 16.52 24.30 8.78
N PRO A 41 17.06 24.31 7.55
CA PRO A 41 16.45 25.19 6.52
C PRO A 41 16.43 24.55 5.09
N ALA A 42 16.33 25.38 4.03
CA ALA A 42 16.16 25.00 2.61
C ALA A 42 16.72 26.11 1.67
N VAL A 43 16.74 25.93 0.34
CA VAL A 43 16.61 26.96 -0.74
C VAL A 43 16.50 26.27 -2.14
N ASN A 44 16.25 27.04 -3.21
CA ASN A 44 15.75 26.68 -4.57
C ASN A 44 16.28 27.77 -5.58
N PRO A 45 15.79 28.11 -6.80
CA PRO A 45 15.01 27.42 -7.87
C PRO A 45 15.41 27.74 -9.37
N ALA A 46 14.81 27.02 -10.35
CA ALA A 46 14.57 27.33 -11.82
C ALA A 46 15.21 26.32 -12.83
N VAL A 47 14.76 26.12 -14.10
CA VAL A 47 13.98 26.93 -15.10
C VAL A 47 12.89 26.07 -15.84
N ARG A 48 12.09 26.61 -16.78
CA ARG A 48 10.99 25.97 -17.59
C ARG A 48 11.11 26.37 -19.10
N PRO A 49 10.19 26.13 -20.08
CA PRO A 49 8.83 25.49 -20.15
C PRO A 49 8.85 24.18 -21.01
N TYR A 50 7.77 23.53 -21.52
CA TYR A 50 6.40 23.90 -21.92
C TYR A 50 5.35 22.79 -21.56
N GLU A 51 4.04 23.09 -21.67
CA GLU A 51 2.91 22.18 -21.34
C GLU A 51 2.42 21.40 -22.61
N ILE A 52 1.29 20.67 -22.77
CA ILE A 52 -0.02 20.44 -22.10
C ILE A 52 -0.64 19.12 -22.71
N THR A 53 -1.79 18.46 -22.42
CA THR A 53 -3.00 18.50 -21.55
C THR A 53 -3.48 17.06 -21.27
N ILE A 54 -4.10 16.80 -20.09
CA ILE A 54 -5.32 15.97 -19.90
C ILE A 54 -5.88 16.19 -18.46
N LEU A 55 -7.20 16.08 -18.27
CA LEU A 55 -7.90 16.76 -17.16
C LEU A 55 -7.88 16.05 -15.79
N GLY A 56 -7.96 14.71 -15.74
CA GLY A 56 -8.13 13.96 -14.50
C GLY A 56 -6.93 13.97 -13.53
N PHE A 57 -5.72 14.24 -14.04
CA PHE A 57 -4.48 14.13 -13.25
C PHE A 57 -4.10 15.40 -12.47
N ARG A 58 -4.95 16.44 -12.49
CA ARG A 58 -4.65 17.76 -11.90
C ARG A 58 -4.51 17.77 -10.37
N LEU A 59 -5.21 16.92 -9.61
CA LEU A 59 -5.05 16.89 -8.14
C LEU A 59 -3.69 16.33 -7.68
N LEU A 60 -3.19 15.27 -8.33
CA LEU A 60 -1.92 14.65 -7.94
C LEU A 60 -0.71 15.41 -8.47
N LEU A 61 -0.78 15.96 -9.69
CA LEU A 61 0.29 16.84 -10.20
C LEU A 61 0.34 18.20 -9.48
N VAL A 62 -0.71 18.65 -8.80
CA VAL A 62 -0.64 19.83 -7.92
C VAL A 62 0.44 19.64 -6.85
N PHE A 63 0.50 18.48 -6.18
CA PHE A 63 1.52 18.25 -5.13
C PHE A 63 2.95 18.19 -5.69
N HIS A 64 3.18 17.49 -6.81
CA HIS A 64 4.53 17.40 -7.38
C HIS A 64 4.99 18.72 -8.03
N LYS A 65 4.08 19.48 -8.65
CA LYS A 65 4.38 20.75 -9.34
C LYS A 65 4.32 21.99 -8.41
N ILE A 66 3.91 21.82 -7.16
CA ILE A 66 4.13 22.76 -6.05
C ILE A 66 5.57 22.69 -5.52
N ALA A 67 6.19 21.51 -5.55
CA ALA A 67 7.48 21.29 -4.90
C ALA A 67 8.68 21.94 -5.62
N ASP A 68 8.60 22.16 -6.94
CA ASP A 68 9.75 22.56 -7.75
C ASP A 68 9.48 23.74 -8.71
N SER A 69 10.42 24.69 -8.74
CA SER A 69 10.50 25.88 -9.60
C SER A 69 9.36 26.93 -9.57
N ARG A 70 9.62 28.08 -8.91
CA ARG A 70 9.06 29.44 -9.16
C ARG A 70 7.69 29.52 -9.88
N TRP A 71 6.60 29.06 -9.28
CA TRP A 71 5.23 29.46 -9.68
C TRP A 71 4.54 30.16 -8.51
N ARG A 72 4.38 31.49 -8.59
CA ARG A 72 3.45 32.24 -7.72
C ARG A 72 2.02 31.95 -8.19
N PHE A 73 1.46 30.83 -7.75
CA PHE A 73 0.16 30.34 -8.21
C PHE A 73 -1.01 31.11 -7.57
N LYS A 74 -1.16 32.40 -7.93
CA LYS A 74 -2.39 33.17 -7.74
C LYS A 74 -3.48 32.67 -8.70
N MET A 75 -3.91 31.41 -8.56
CA MET A 75 -5.26 31.06 -8.98
C MET A 75 -6.20 31.83 -8.04
N THR A 76 -6.87 32.85 -8.56
CA THR A 76 -7.90 33.54 -7.79
C THR A 76 -9.11 32.60 -7.67
N PHE A 77 -9.86 32.76 -6.59
CA PHE A 77 -11.11 32.03 -6.37
C PHE A 77 -12.03 32.12 -7.61
N ASN A 78 -12.12 33.30 -8.20
CA ASN A 78 -12.87 33.60 -9.42
C ASN A 78 -12.45 32.72 -10.61
N THR A 79 -11.15 32.44 -10.80
CA THR A 79 -10.67 31.54 -11.85
C THR A 79 -11.19 30.11 -11.64
N VAL A 80 -11.12 29.60 -10.39
CA VAL A 80 -11.61 28.27 -10.05
C VAL A 80 -13.12 28.18 -10.23
N GLN A 81 -13.86 29.17 -9.73
CA GLN A 81 -15.31 29.28 -9.88
C GLN A 81 -15.74 29.31 -11.36
N HIS A 82 -15.07 30.10 -12.20
CA HIS A 82 -15.37 30.17 -13.63
C HIS A 82 -15.16 28.82 -14.35
N TYR A 83 -14.04 28.13 -14.06
CA TYR A 83 -13.80 26.79 -14.60
C TYR A 83 -14.83 25.76 -14.12
N LEU A 84 -15.25 25.81 -12.85
CA LEU A 84 -16.27 24.91 -12.31
C LEU A 84 -17.64 25.15 -12.97
N VAL A 85 -18.12 26.39 -13.03
CA VAL A 85 -19.40 26.76 -13.66
C VAL A 85 -19.41 26.38 -15.14
N HIS A 86 -18.33 26.66 -15.87
CA HIS A 86 -18.19 26.24 -17.26
C HIS A 86 -18.26 24.72 -17.40
N THR A 87 -17.49 23.97 -16.58
CA THR A 87 -17.45 22.50 -16.63
C THR A 87 -18.84 21.91 -16.38
N ILE A 88 -19.52 22.36 -15.32
CA ILE A 88 -20.89 21.93 -14.98
C ILE A 88 -21.85 22.20 -16.13
N ARG A 89 -21.86 23.42 -16.68
CA ARG A 89 -22.72 23.79 -17.83
C ARG A 89 -22.44 22.93 -19.06
N THR A 90 -21.18 22.63 -19.36
CA THR A 90 -20.80 21.76 -20.50
C THR A 90 -20.99 20.26 -20.25
N SER A 91 -21.22 19.84 -19.01
CA SER A 91 -21.58 18.45 -18.70
C SER A 91 -23.05 18.15 -18.98
N PHE A 92 -23.95 19.12 -18.77
CA PHE A 92 -25.37 18.98 -19.08
C PHE A 92 -25.69 18.96 -20.59
N SER A 93 -24.73 19.27 -21.48
CA SER A 93 -24.97 19.29 -22.93
C SER A 93 -25.01 17.91 -23.60
N SER A 94 -24.76 16.83 -22.87
CA SER A 94 -24.71 15.46 -23.41
C SER A 94 -24.71 14.43 -22.29
N PHE A 95 -25.49 13.36 -22.42
CA PHE A 95 -25.66 12.32 -21.39
C PHE A 95 -24.33 11.71 -20.91
N ASP A 96 -23.42 11.39 -21.84
CA ASP A 96 -22.09 10.83 -21.57
C ASP A 96 -21.28 11.69 -20.57
N ARG A 97 -21.32 13.02 -20.72
CA ARG A 97 -20.62 13.97 -19.82
C ARG A 97 -21.36 14.16 -18.50
N PHE A 98 -22.69 14.08 -18.49
CA PHE A 98 -23.49 14.13 -17.27
C PHE A 98 -23.23 12.90 -16.39
N LEU A 99 -23.17 11.70 -16.96
CA LEU A 99 -22.77 10.49 -16.23
C LEU A 99 -21.33 10.57 -15.72
N LEU A 100 -20.39 11.11 -16.50
CA LEU A 100 -19.02 11.34 -16.05
C LEU A 100 -18.93 12.35 -14.90
N LEU A 101 -19.77 13.40 -14.89
CA LEU A 101 -19.89 14.34 -13.78
C LEU A 101 -20.43 13.64 -12.52
N LEU A 102 -21.48 12.84 -12.63
CA LEU A 102 -22.02 12.07 -11.49
C LEU A 102 -20.99 11.07 -10.94
N ALA A 103 -20.30 10.31 -11.79
CA ALA A 103 -19.22 9.41 -11.40
C ALA A 103 -18.09 10.15 -10.66
N THR A 104 -17.74 11.37 -11.12
CA THR A 104 -16.76 12.24 -10.46
C THR A 104 -17.26 12.71 -9.08
N ILE A 105 -18.54 13.06 -8.95
CA ILE A 105 -19.16 13.46 -7.67
C ILE A 105 -19.14 12.29 -6.67
N ILE A 106 -19.48 11.07 -7.08
CA ILE A 106 -19.37 9.87 -6.21
C ILE A 106 -17.91 9.64 -5.78
N GLY A 107 -16.94 9.79 -6.69
CA GLY A 107 -15.52 9.73 -6.35
C GLY A 107 -15.08 10.78 -5.32
N ILE A 108 -15.60 12.00 -5.41
CA ILE A 108 -15.37 13.08 -4.43
C ILE A 108 -16.00 12.74 -3.07
N PHE A 109 -17.17 12.10 -3.03
CA PHE A 109 -17.77 11.64 -1.77
C PHE A 109 -17.05 10.42 -1.15
N TYR A 110 -16.46 9.55 -1.97
CA TYR A 110 -15.67 8.41 -1.50
C TYR A 110 -14.27 8.81 -1.00
N LEU A 111 -13.65 9.82 -1.61
CA LEU A 111 -12.26 10.22 -1.34
C LEU A 111 -11.97 10.52 0.16
N PRO A 112 -12.84 11.22 0.93
CA PRO A 112 -12.66 11.39 2.38
C PRO A 112 -12.63 10.06 3.15
N THR A 113 -13.46 9.09 2.78
CA THR A 113 -13.49 7.74 3.39
C THR A 113 -12.17 7.01 3.12
N TRP A 114 -11.72 6.99 1.86
CA TRP A 114 -10.44 6.39 1.47
C TRP A 114 -9.25 7.06 2.18
N LEU A 115 -9.17 8.39 2.13
CA LEU A 115 -8.13 9.16 2.83
C LEU A 115 -8.13 8.92 4.34
N THR A 116 -9.30 8.80 4.98
CA THR A 116 -9.40 8.53 6.42
C THR A 116 -8.79 7.17 6.77
N VAL A 117 -9.02 6.13 5.97
CA VAL A 117 -8.40 4.81 6.20
C VAL A 117 -6.90 4.85 5.94
N ILE A 118 -6.44 5.45 4.83
CA ILE A 118 -5.01 5.57 4.52
C ILE A 118 -4.26 6.37 5.60
N ILE A 119 -4.83 7.48 6.08
CA ILE A 119 -4.25 8.31 7.15
C ILE A 119 -4.23 7.57 8.48
N ARG A 120 -5.30 6.87 8.88
CA ARG A 120 -5.30 6.02 10.08
C ARG A 120 -4.27 4.88 9.97
N GLY A 121 -4.14 4.29 8.80
CA GLY A 121 -3.09 3.29 8.50
C GLY A 121 -1.70 3.86 8.76
N ILE A 122 -1.34 4.99 8.13
CA ILE A 122 -0.07 5.71 8.35
C ILE A 122 0.20 5.95 9.84
N ILE A 123 -0.79 6.49 10.57
CA ILE A 123 -0.66 6.85 12.00
C ILE A 123 -0.36 5.62 12.86
N ASN A 124 -0.97 4.48 12.52
CA ASN A 124 -0.78 3.21 13.21
C ASN A 124 0.49 2.45 12.74
N GLY A 125 1.32 3.05 11.88
CA GLY A 125 2.51 2.39 11.29
C GLY A 125 2.20 1.41 10.16
N GLY A 126 0.96 1.38 9.67
CA GLY A 126 0.52 0.57 8.54
C GLY A 126 1.15 0.99 7.21
N SER A 127 1.52 0.01 6.41
CA SER A 127 2.33 0.15 5.20
C SER A 127 1.53 0.22 3.90
N ASP A 128 0.22 0.00 3.96
CA ASP A 128 -0.71 -0.09 2.81
C ASP A 128 -0.75 1.18 1.97
N CYS A 129 -0.52 2.33 2.61
CA CYS A 129 -0.25 3.61 1.97
C CYS A 129 0.81 3.51 0.86
N ILE A 130 1.95 2.85 1.13
CA ILE A 130 3.06 2.71 0.17
C ILE A 130 2.64 1.84 -1.01
N ILE A 131 1.86 0.79 -0.75
CA ILE A 131 1.36 -0.14 -1.77
C ILE A 131 0.38 0.60 -2.69
N ASN A 132 -0.64 1.25 -2.11
CA ASN A 132 -1.71 1.91 -2.84
C ASN A 132 -1.19 3.10 -3.67
N PHE A 133 -0.38 3.99 -3.08
CA PHE A 133 0.23 5.07 -3.86
C PHE A 133 1.25 4.55 -4.89
N GLY A 134 2.00 3.48 -4.59
CA GLY A 134 2.93 2.86 -5.54
C GLY A 134 2.23 2.26 -6.77
N PHE A 135 1.10 1.57 -6.57
CA PHE A 135 0.27 1.03 -7.63
C PHE A 135 -0.40 2.13 -8.47
N LEU A 136 -0.96 3.18 -7.83
CA LEU A 136 -1.49 4.36 -8.55
C LEU A 136 -0.40 5.08 -9.35
N ALA A 137 0.80 5.22 -8.80
CA ALA A 137 1.92 5.87 -9.50
C ALA A 137 2.38 5.06 -10.71
N LEU A 138 2.54 3.73 -10.59
CA LEU A 138 2.94 2.85 -11.69
C LEU A 138 1.89 2.79 -12.81
N ALA A 139 0.63 2.61 -12.47
CA ALA A 139 -0.46 2.62 -13.45
C ALA A 139 -0.60 3.98 -14.12
N GLY A 140 -0.62 5.05 -13.31
CA GLY A 140 -0.67 6.44 -13.78
C GLY A 140 0.50 6.80 -14.70
N GLN A 141 1.72 6.36 -14.41
CA GLN A 141 2.90 6.60 -15.25
C GLN A 141 2.76 5.97 -16.64
N VAL A 142 2.28 4.72 -16.73
CA VAL A 142 2.07 4.03 -18.02
C VAL A 142 0.94 4.69 -18.81
N LEU A 143 -0.21 4.94 -18.18
CA LEU A 143 -1.34 5.59 -18.84
C LEU A 143 -1.03 7.04 -19.25
N TRP A 144 -0.19 7.75 -18.48
CA TRP A 144 0.28 9.09 -18.82
C TRP A 144 1.28 9.12 -19.98
N ARG A 145 2.14 8.11 -20.10
CA ARG A 145 3.05 7.96 -21.24
C ARG A 145 2.27 7.66 -22.52
N ASP A 146 1.33 6.72 -22.47
CA ASP A 146 0.52 6.28 -23.60
C ASP A 146 -0.73 7.18 -23.84
N ARG A 147 -0.88 8.29 -23.11
CA ARG A 147 -2.06 9.20 -23.13
C ARG A 147 -2.44 9.69 -24.52
N ASP A 148 -1.46 9.92 -25.39
CA ASP A 148 -1.70 10.49 -26.72
C ASP A 148 -2.16 9.41 -27.71
N ILE A 149 -1.84 8.13 -27.45
CA ILE A 149 -2.48 6.98 -28.12
C ILE A 149 -3.94 6.89 -27.65
N LEU A 150 -4.18 6.97 -26.33
CA LEU A 150 -5.51 6.92 -25.72
C LEU A 150 -6.46 8.04 -26.23
N LYS A 151 -5.95 9.19 -26.70
CA LYS A 151 -6.75 10.24 -27.36
C LYS A 151 -7.27 9.85 -28.76
N THR A 152 -6.60 8.93 -29.45
CA THR A 152 -6.97 8.53 -30.83
C THR A 152 -8.08 7.47 -30.87
N TRP A 153 -8.33 6.81 -29.74
CA TRP A 153 -9.30 5.73 -29.64
C TRP A 153 -10.72 6.29 -29.58
N LYS A 154 -11.65 5.63 -30.26
CA LYS A 154 -13.09 5.89 -30.18
C LYS A 154 -13.76 4.65 -29.62
N THR A 155 -14.60 4.83 -28.61
CA THR A 155 -15.44 3.78 -28.03
C THR A 155 -16.53 3.36 -29.02
N ASN A 156 -16.83 2.06 -29.10
CA ASN A 156 -18.00 1.56 -29.84
C ASN A 156 -19.30 1.99 -29.12
N GLU A 157 -20.42 2.07 -29.83
CA GLU A 157 -21.69 2.49 -29.21
C GLU A 157 -22.22 1.47 -28.18
N GLU A 158 -21.97 0.18 -28.43
CA GLU A 158 -22.28 -0.94 -27.54
C GLU A 158 -21.47 -0.87 -26.22
N ASP A 159 -20.13 -0.75 -26.32
CA ASP A 159 -19.23 -0.53 -25.18
C ASP A 159 -19.69 0.67 -24.32
N ARG A 160 -20.11 1.76 -24.98
CA ARG A 160 -20.64 2.96 -24.31
C ARG A 160 -21.98 2.70 -23.62
N LEU A 161 -22.89 1.94 -24.21
CA LEU A 161 -24.16 1.57 -23.58
C LEU A 161 -23.92 0.71 -22.32
N ILE A 162 -23.04 -0.28 -22.40
CA ILE A 162 -22.64 -1.12 -21.26
C ILE A 162 -21.98 -0.25 -20.18
N ALA A 163 -21.08 0.65 -20.55
CA ALA A 163 -20.47 1.62 -19.65
C ALA A 163 -21.52 2.49 -18.92
N HIS A 164 -22.55 2.97 -19.62
CA HIS A 164 -23.62 3.75 -19.01
C HIS A 164 -24.41 2.92 -17.98
N LEU A 165 -24.76 1.67 -18.28
CA LEU A 165 -25.43 0.77 -17.34
C LEU A 165 -24.57 0.49 -16.09
N ILE A 166 -23.27 0.30 -16.26
CA ILE A 166 -22.31 0.11 -15.15
C ILE A 166 -22.22 1.38 -14.27
N ILE A 167 -22.10 2.56 -14.88
CA ILE A 167 -22.04 3.84 -14.14
C ILE A 167 -23.35 4.10 -13.40
N ILE A 168 -24.50 3.93 -14.06
CA ILE A 168 -25.83 4.18 -13.47
C ILE A 168 -26.11 3.22 -12.31
N SER A 169 -25.87 1.90 -12.49
CA SER A 169 -26.04 0.92 -11.40
C SER A 169 -25.14 1.24 -10.20
N GLY A 170 -23.88 1.61 -10.44
CA GLY A 170 -22.97 2.03 -9.37
C GLY A 170 -23.44 3.29 -8.63
N ILE A 171 -23.90 4.32 -9.34
CA ILE A 171 -24.44 5.56 -8.74
C ILE A 171 -25.70 5.26 -7.91
N LEU A 172 -26.60 4.41 -8.40
CA LEU A 172 -27.84 4.03 -7.68
C LEU A 172 -27.56 3.20 -6.42
N ILE A 173 -26.54 2.34 -6.44
CA ILE A 173 -26.16 1.49 -5.29
C ILE A 173 -25.43 2.30 -4.20
N PHE A 174 -24.60 3.28 -4.58
CA PHE A 174 -23.68 3.97 -3.66
C PHE A 174 -24.31 4.57 -2.37
N PRO A 175 -25.51 5.20 -2.39
CA PRO A 175 -26.14 5.73 -1.19
C PRO A 175 -26.44 4.68 -0.11
N PHE A 176 -26.84 3.46 -0.52
CA PHE A 176 -27.29 2.40 0.39
C PHE A 176 -26.14 1.73 1.17
N ILE A 177 -24.90 1.86 0.68
CA ILE A 177 -23.71 1.18 1.21
C ILE A 177 -22.77 2.11 2.00
N ARG A 178 -23.19 3.35 2.28
CA ARG A 178 -22.39 4.43 2.87
C ARG A 178 -21.77 4.10 4.24
N ASN A 179 -22.27 3.08 4.93
CA ASN A 179 -21.76 2.61 6.22
C ASN A 179 -20.60 1.58 6.09
N SER A 180 -20.32 1.05 4.90
CA SER A 180 -19.25 0.07 4.65
C SER A 180 -18.19 0.63 3.70
N VAL A 181 -16.95 0.75 4.18
CA VAL A 181 -15.82 1.19 3.35
C VAL A 181 -15.54 0.18 2.23
N SER A 182 -15.65 -1.12 2.53
CA SER A 182 -15.41 -2.20 1.58
C SER A 182 -16.39 -2.16 0.41
N PHE A 183 -17.69 -2.00 0.68
CA PHE A 183 -18.68 -1.90 -0.40
C PHE A 183 -18.52 -0.58 -1.17
N GLN A 184 -18.26 0.56 -0.49
CA GLN A 184 -17.98 1.83 -1.19
C GLN A 184 -16.79 1.71 -2.14
N ALA A 185 -15.71 1.02 -1.74
CA ALA A 185 -14.54 0.76 -2.59
C ALA A 185 -14.92 -0.08 -3.82
N VAL A 186 -15.68 -1.16 -3.64
CA VAL A 186 -16.13 -2.05 -4.73
C VAL A 186 -17.08 -1.32 -5.69
N THR A 187 -18.01 -0.51 -5.20
CA THR A 187 -18.93 0.26 -6.05
C THR A 187 -18.22 1.42 -6.75
N PHE A 188 -17.24 2.07 -6.13
CA PHE A 188 -16.43 3.08 -6.83
C PHE A 188 -15.51 2.44 -7.88
N ALA A 189 -14.94 1.26 -7.60
CA ALA A 189 -14.24 0.44 -8.59
C ALA A 189 -15.17 0.07 -9.77
N TRP A 190 -16.41 -0.33 -9.51
CA TRP A 190 -17.43 -0.62 -10.53
C TRP A 190 -17.75 0.59 -11.40
N ILE A 191 -18.04 1.75 -10.79
CA ILE A 191 -18.24 3.03 -11.51
C ILE A 191 -17.03 3.34 -12.39
N LEU A 192 -15.80 3.17 -11.88
CA LEU A 192 -14.59 3.39 -12.66
C LEU A 192 -14.41 2.39 -13.80
N THR A 193 -14.75 1.10 -13.64
CA THR A 193 -14.82 0.16 -14.77
C THR A 193 -15.69 0.72 -15.90
N GLY A 194 -16.86 1.25 -15.56
CA GLY A 194 -17.75 1.91 -16.50
C GLY A 194 -17.13 3.17 -17.13
N VAL A 195 -16.47 4.03 -16.34
CA VAL A 195 -15.77 5.21 -16.89
C VAL A 195 -14.66 4.81 -17.88
N PHE A 196 -13.82 3.84 -17.53
CA PHE A 196 -12.75 3.36 -18.41
C PHE A 196 -13.30 2.71 -19.70
N LEU A 197 -14.36 1.90 -19.58
CA LEU A 197 -15.06 1.31 -20.72
C LEU A 197 -15.69 2.37 -21.63
N GLY A 198 -16.37 3.36 -21.07
CA GLY A 198 -17.04 4.42 -21.84
C GLY A 198 -16.09 5.36 -22.57
N GLN A 199 -14.89 5.61 -22.01
CA GLN A 199 -13.89 6.49 -22.62
C GLN A 199 -12.98 5.79 -23.66
N TRP A 200 -12.77 4.47 -23.56
CA TRP A 200 -11.75 3.78 -24.37
C TRP A 200 -12.13 2.39 -24.91
N GLY A 201 -13.32 1.87 -24.58
CA GLY A 201 -13.82 0.58 -25.03
C GLY A 201 -13.12 -0.65 -24.43
N LEU A 202 -13.57 -1.85 -24.83
CA LEU A 202 -13.01 -3.12 -24.34
C LEU A 202 -11.49 -3.25 -24.60
N LYS A 203 -11.01 -2.64 -25.68
CA LYS A 203 -9.59 -2.53 -26.08
C LYS A 203 -8.70 -1.90 -25.00
N PHE A 204 -9.28 -1.10 -24.09
CA PHE A 204 -8.56 -0.61 -22.91
C PHE A 204 -8.15 -1.74 -21.97
N PHE A 205 -9.07 -2.66 -21.68
CA PHE A 205 -8.80 -3.77 -20.78
C PHE A 205 -7.89 -4.80 -21.47
N GLU A 206 -8.02 -5.04 -22.77
CA GLU A 206 -7.09 -5.87 -23.54
C GLU A 206 -5.64 -5.38 -23.44
N LYS A 207 -5.38 -4.08 -23.67
CA LYS A 207 -4.01 -3.52 -23.66
C LYS A 207 -3.50 -3.19 -22.24
N TYR A 208 -4.37 -2.76 -21.33
CA TYR A 208 -3.98 -2.20 -20.03
C TYR A 208 -4.64 -2.88 -18.81
N ALA A 209 -5.13 -4.12 -18.94
CA ALA A 209 -5.70 -4.91 -17.84
C ALA A 209 -4.84 -4.87 -16.56
N PHE A 210 -3.51 -4.93 -16.69
CA PHE A 210 -2.61 -4.89 -15.54
C PHE A 210 -2.59 -3.52 -14.85
N GLN A 211 -2.54 -2.42 -15.60
CA GLN A 211 -2.59 -1.06 -15.05
C GLN A 211 -3.97 -0.78 -14.44
N PHE A 212 -5.04 -1.28 -15.06
CA PHE A 212 -6.39 -1.20 -14.51
C PHE A 212 -6.53 -1.98 -13.20
N LEU A 213 -5.99 -3.21 -13.14
CA LEU A 213 -5.95 -4.01 -11.93
C LEU A 213 -5.18 -3.30 -10.80
N LEU A 214 -4.03 -2.69 -11.08
CA LEU A 214 -3.29 -1.88 -10.11
C LEU A 214 -4.13 -0.69 -9.58
N ILE A 215 -4.92 -0.03 -10.44
CA ILE A 215 -5.84 1.05 -10.04
C ILE A 215 -6.95 0.50 -9.13
N LEU A 216 -7.65 -0.56 -9.54
CA LEU A 216 -8.71 -1.18 -8.72
C LEU A 216 -8.19 -1.67 -7.36
N THR A 217 -6.98 -2.23 -7.36
CA THR A 217 -6.29 -2.71 -6.16
C THR A 217 -6.02 -1.53 -5.22
N ALA A 218 -5.46 -0.41 -5.70
CA ALA A 218 -5.19 0.75 -4.86
C ALA A 218 -6.44 1.55 -4.41
N ILE A 219 -7.56 1.41 -5.12
CA ILE A 219 -8.86 1.98 -4.71
C ILE A 219 -9.37 1.30 -3.43
N TYR A 220 -9.06 0.02 -3.22
CA TYR A 220 -9.40 -0.66 -1.97
C TYR A 220 -8.35 -0.36 -0.89
N PRO A 221 -8.68 0.35 0.21
CA PRO A 221 -7.65 0.89 1.10
C PRO A 221 -7.00 -0.16 2.02
N ASP A 222 -7.65 -1.31 2.25
CA ASP A 222 -7.21 -2.39 3.14
C ASP A 222 -6.99 -3.70 2.36
N LEU A 223 -5.96 -3.71 1.51
CA LEU A 223 -5.61 -4.89 0.71
C LEU A 223 -5.25 -6.14 1.53
N PRO A 224 -4.56 -6.05 2.68
CA PRO A 224 -4.33 -7.21 3.54
C PRO A 224 -5.62 -7.90 3.96
N PHE A 225 -6.71 -7.17 4.23
CA PHE A 225 -8.01 -7.77 4.58
C PHE A 225 -8.59 -8.65 3.46
N ILE A 226 -8.55 -8.21 2.19
CA ILE A 226 -8.99 -9.06 1.08
C ILE A 226 -8.05 -10.27 0.97
N ALA A 227 -6.73 -10.03 1.01
CA ALA A 227 -5.74 -11.08 0.82
C ALA A 227 -5.79 -12.16 1.91
N ILE A 228 -6.02 -11.82 3.19
CA ILE A 228 -6.15 -12.81 4.27
C ILE A 228 -7.47 -13.57 4.18
N ARG A 229 -8.56 -12.95 3.71
CA ARG A 229 -9.84 -13.63 3.47
C ARG A 229 -9.72 -14.66 2.36
N VAL A 230 -9.11 -14.30 1.23
CA VAL A 230 -8.83 -15.22 0.12
C VAL A 230 -7.86 -16.34 0.55
N PHE A 231 -6.80 -16.00 1.29
CA PHE A 231 -5.85 -17.00 1.81
C PHE A 231 -6.54 -18.03 2.73
N ARG A 232 -7.33 -17.57 3.72
CA ARG A 232 -8.06 -18.45 4.65
C ARG A 232 -9.13 -19.31 3.96
N PHE A 233 -9.75 -18.82 2.89
CA PHE A 233 -10.68 -19.62 2.08
C PHE A 233 -10.00 -20.84 1.45
N PHE A 234 -8.76 -20.69 0.95
CA PHE A 234 -8.00 -21.80 0.35
C PHE A 234 -7.20 -22.66 1.36
N THR A 235 -6.82 -22.10 2.51
CA THR A 235 -5.92 -22.77 3.48
C THR A 235 -6.58 -23.21 4.78
N GLY A 236 -7.86 -22.89 4.96
CA GLY A 236 -8.57 -23.06 6.22
C GLY A 236 -8.27 -21.94 7.22
N GLU A 237 -9.04 -21.91 8.31
CA GLU A 237 -8.86 -20.90 9.35
C GLU A 237 -7.62 -21.18 10.22
N ASN A 238 -6.96 -20.10 10.62
CA ASN A 238 -5.86 -20.08 11.60
C ASN A 238 -4.61 -20.93 11.23
N LEU A 239 -4.44 -21.35 9.96
CA LEU A 239 -3.27 -22.13 9.55
C LEU A 239 -1.94 -21.39 9.80
N LEU A 240 -1.88 -20.10 9.47
CA LEU A 240 -0.64 -19.32 9.58
C LEU A 240 -0.35 -18.97 11.06
N GLU A 241 -1.39 -18.68 11.82
CA GLU A 241 -1.38 -18.48 13.26
C GLU A 241 -0.84 -19.73 13.98
N ARG A 242 -1.34 -20.93 13.63
CA ARG A 242 -0.83 -22.23 14.10
C ARG A 242 0.62 -22.48 13.70
N LEU A 243 0.98 -22.20 12.45
CA LEU A 243 2.35 -22.36 11.95
C LEU A 243 3.34 -21.44 12.69
N MET A 244 2.96 -20.20 12.96
CA MET A 244 3.77 -19.24 13.73
C MET A 244 3.84 -19.61 15.22
N ALA A 245 2.75 -20.12 15.82
CA ALA A 245 2.78 -20.66 17.19
C ALA A 245 3.73 -21.87 17.30
N TRP A 246 3.69 -22.79 16.33
CA TRP A 246 4.58 -23.95 16.28
C TRP A 246 6.06 -23.55 16.16
N TRP A 247 6.40 -22.67 15.20
CA TRP A 247 7.77 -22.19 15.05
C TRP A 247 8.25 -21.33 16.23
N GLY A 248 7.36 -20.51 16.82
CA GLY A 248 7.65 -19.74 18.03
C GLY A 248 7.98 -20.63 19.23
N SER A 249 7.15 -21.66 19.49
CA SER A 249 7.39 -22.65 20.55
C SER A 249 8.60 -23.54 20.27
N TRP A 250 8.94 -23.80 19.00
CA TRP A 250 10.20 -24.47 18.65
C TRP A 250 11.40 -23.57 18.94
N GLY A 251 11.39 -22.31 18.51
CA GLY A 251 12.47 -21.35 18.79
C GLY A 251 12.68 -21.09 20.28
N LEU A 252 11.59 -20.99 21.06
CA LEU A 252 11.65 -20.89 22.52
C LEU A 252 12.32 -22.13 23.16
N ARG A 253 12.01 -23.35 22.68
CA ARG A 253 12.68 -24.59 23.13
C ARG A 253 14.16 -24.64 22.78
N VAL A 254 14.57 -24.10 21.62
CA VAL A 254 16.00 -23.95 21.27
C VAL A 254 16.72 -22.98 22.23
N MET A 255 16.01 -22.03 22.83
CA MET A 255 16.52 -21.17 23.91
C MET A 255 16.31 -21.75 25.33
N GLY A 256 16.04 -23.06 25.45
CA GLY A 256 15.89 -23.76 26.74
C GLY A 256 14.55 -23.56 27.46
N GLN A 257 13.58 -22.85 26.87
CA GLN A 257 12.25 -22.66 27.46
C GLN A 257 11.34 -23.88 27.22
N GLN A 258 10.55 -24.28 28.22
CA GLN A 258 9.59 -25.39 28.10
C GLN A 258 8.32 -24.96 27.35
N ALA A 259 8.47 -24.50 26.11
CA ALA A 259 7.37 -23.97 25.30
C ALA A 259 6.65 -25.05 24.48
N VAL A 260 5.32 -25.07 24.52
CA VAL A 260 4.44 -26.01 23.78
C VAL A 260 3.47 -25.22 22.91
N ALA A 261 3.26 -25.66 21.67
CA ALA A 261 2.27 -25.07 20.76
C ALA A 261 0.96 -25.87 20.80
N ASN A 262 -0.15 -25.21 21.15
CA ASN A 262 -1.48 -25.80 21.25
C ASN A 262 -2.45 -25.03 20.33
N SER A 263 -2.68 -25.53 19.11
CA SER A 263 -3.27 -24.75 18.01
C SER A 263 -2.45 -23.46 17.79
N ASP A 264 -3.04 -22.31 18.09
CA ASP A 264 -2.52 -20.95 17.94
C ASP A 264 -2.00 -20.37 19.28
N LEU A 265 -2.04 -21.15 20.37
CA LEU A 265 -1.45 -20.79 21.66
C LEU A 265 0.01 -21.23 21.76
N VAL A 266 0.86 -20.35 22.27
CA VAL A 266 2.20 -20.65 22.79
C VAL A 266 2.09 -20.72 24.31
N THR A 267 2.19 -21.93 24.87
CA THR A 267 2.14 -22.20 26.32
C THR A 267 3.56 -22.28 26.87
N LEU A 268 3.83 -21.57 27.98
CA LEU A 268 5.04 -21.57 28.79
C LEU A 268 4.68 -21.95 30.24
N PRO A 269 5.64 -22.36 31.10
CA PRO A 269 5.33 -22.80 32.47
C PRO A 269 4.61 -21.78 33.36
N ALA A 270 4.75 -20.48 33.07
CA ALA A 270 4.15 -19.38 33.84
C ALA A 270 2.97 -18.67 33.13
N GLY A 271 2.54 -19.14 31.94
CA GLY A 271 1.44 -18.50 31.20
C GLY A 271 1.33 -18.92 29.74
N SER A 272 0.36 -18.36 29.01
CA SER A 272 0.19 -18.66 27.58
C SER A 272 -0.19 -17.42 26.78
N VAL A 273 0.25 -17.36 25.53
CA VAL A 273 0.00 -16.25 24.60
C VAL A 273 -0.62 -16.77 23.32
N GLN A 274 -1.70 -16.15 22.87
CA GLN A 274 -2.36 -16.48 21.60
C GLN A 274 -1.72 -15.73 20.44
N VAL A 275 -1.37 -16.44 19.37
CA VAL A 275 -0.93 -15.87 18.10
C VAL A 275 -2.16 -15.38 17.33
N ALA A 276 -2.71 -14.25 17.77
CA ALA A 276 -3.83 -13.60 17.11
C ALA A 276 -3.51 -13.25 15.63
N PRO A 277 -4.52 -13.07 14.75
CA PRO A 277 -4.30 -12.92 13.31
C PRO A 277 -3.33 -11.80 12.89
N GLY A 278 -3.30 -10.67 13.63
CA GLY A 278 -2.32 -9.58 13.41
C GLY A 278 -0.86 -9.97 13.69
N CYS A 279 -0.64 -11.05 14.45
CA CYS A 279 0.67 -11.61 14.76
C CYS A 279 1.03 -12.84 13.89
N SER A 280 0.20 -13.23 12.93
CA SER A 280 0.51 -14.27 11.92
C SER A 280 1.67 -13.91 10.98
N GLY A 281 2.09 -12.64 10.94
CA GLY A 281 3.07 -12.11 9.98
C GLY A 281 2.49 -11.83 8.58
N PHE A 282 1.22 -12.14 8.32
CA PHE A 282 0.61 -12.02 6.99
C PHE A 282 0.69 -10.61 6.38
N ALA A 283 0.33 -9.57 7.15
CA ALA A 283 0.32 -8.19 6.66
C ALA A 283 1.73 -7.68 6.28
N MET A 284 2.75 -8.10 7.04
CA MET A 284 4.16 -7.81 6.72
C MET A 284 4.61 -8.56 5.46
N ALA A 285 4.20 -9.82 5.28
CA ALA A 285 4.52 -10.62 4.11
C ALA A 285 3.85 -10.06 2.84
N PHE A 286 2.58 -9.65 2.95
CA PHE A 286 1.85 -8.95 1.90
C PHE A 286 2.50 -7.61 1.54
N THR A 287 2.97 -6.85 2.54
CA THR A 287 3.68 -5.59 2.33
C THR A 287 5.01 -5.78 1.60
N LEU A 288 5.85 -6.74 1.99
CA LEU A 288 7.11 -6.99 1.30
C LEU A 288 6.89 -7.61 -0.10
N ALA A 289 5.85 -8.43 -0.28
CA ALA A 289 5.41 -8.88 -1.60
C ALA A 289 5.02 -7.70 -2.51
N GLY A 290 4.14 -6.81 -2.04
CA GLY A 290 3.74 -5.60 -2.77
C GLY A 290 4.92 -4.68 -3.07
N THR A 291 5.83 -4.50 -2.12
CA THR A 291 7.09 -3.75 -2.31
C THR A 291 7.98 -4.38 -3.39
N GLY A 292 8.11 -5.71 -3.40
CA GLY A 292 8.87 -6.43 -4.42
C GLY A 292 8.26 -6.37 -5.81
N LEU A 293 6.93 -6.39 -5.90
CA LEU A 293 6.20 -6.15 -7.15
C LEU A 293 6.44 -4.72 -7.66
N ILE A 294 6.26 -3.71 -6.80
CA ILE A 294 6.48 -2.29 -7.14
C ILE A 294 7.92 -2.07 -7.62
N LEU A 295 8.91 -2.59 -6.89
CA LEU A 295 10.33 -2.44 -7.23
C LEU A 295 10.67 -3.13 -8.57
N GLY A 296 10.15 -4.34 -8.79
CA GLY A 296 10.36 -5.08 -10.03
C GLY A 296 9.72 -4.41 -11.25
N LEU A 297 8.54 -3.82 -11.10
CA LEU A 297 7.86 -3.05 -12.15
C LEU A 297 8.58 -1.72 -12.42
N PHE A 298 8.88 -0.94 -11.37
CA PHE A 298 9.50 0.38 -11.49
C PHE A 298 10.90 0.32 -12.13
N MET A 299 11.68 -0.72 -11.83
CA MET A 299 13.00 -0.95 -12.42
C MET A 299 12.96 -1.78 -13.71
N ALA A 300 11.77 -2.06 -14.27
CA ALA A 300 11.56 -2.88 -15.47
C ALA A 300 12.32 -4.23 -15.44
N LEU A 301 12.31 -4.91 -14.29
CA LEU A 301 12.99 -6.19 -14.11
C LEU A 301 12.23 -7.31 -14.82
N SER A 302 12.99 -8.28 -15.37
CA SER A 302 12.44 -9.54 -15.90
C SER A 302 11.57 -10.24 -14.86
N SER A 303 10.43 -10.81 -15.25
CA SER A 303 9.42 -11.38 -14.33
C SER A 303 9.97 -12.39 -13.32
N LYS A 304 10.99 -13.19 -13.69
CA LYS A 304 11.69 -14.11 -12.78
C LYS A 304 12.35 -13.41 -11.58
N LYS A 305 12.83 -12.17 -11.75
CA LYS A 305 13.37 -11.34 -10.67
C LYS A 305 12.29 -10.68 -9.84
N THR A 306 11.21 -10.19 -10.47
CA THR A 306 10.05 -9.65 -9.75
C THR A 306 9.43 -10.72 -8.86
N ALA A 307 9.28 -11.95 -9.37
CA ALA A 307 8.86 -13.11 -8.58
C ALA A 307 9.85 -13.45 -7.44
N LEU A 308 11.17 -13.36 -7.68
CA LEU A 308 12.18 -13.58 -6.64
C LEU A 308 12.18 -12.49 -5.55
N LEU A 309 11.92 -11.22 -5.91
CA LEU A 309 11.72 -10.12 -4.96
C LEU A 309 10.46 -10.33 -4.11
N ILE A 310 9.35 -10.73 -4.74
CA ILE A 310 8.08 -11.03 -4.06
C ILE A 310 8.26 -12.19 -3.07
N THR A 311 8.80 -13.32 -3.54
CA THR A 311 8.95 -14.54 -2.73
C THR A 311 10.00 -14.37 -1.62
N SER A 312 11.10 -13.65 -1.85
CA SER A 312 12.05 -13.32 -0.78
C SER A 312 11.44 -12.38 0.27
N GLY A 313 10.56 -11.45 -0.13
CA GLY A 313 9.82 -10.60 0.80
C GLY A 313 8.90 -11.41 1.73
N ILE A 314 8.13 -12.34 1.16
CA ILE A 314 7.26 -13.25 1.93
C ILE A 314 8.11 -14.10 2.89
N ALA A 315 9.17 -14.75 2.40
CA ALA A 315 10.03 -15.61 3.21
C ALA A 315 10.69 -14.85 4.37
N ILE A 316 11.27 -13.67 4.09
CA ILE A 316 11.89 -12.82 5.12
C ILE A 316 10.86 -12.41 6.17
N SER A 317 9.65 -12.01 5.77
CA SER A 317 8.60 -11.64 6.73
C SER A 317 8.19 -12.80 7.64
N LEU A 318 8.02 -14.01 7.10
CA LEU A 318 7.64 -15.16 7.91
C LEU A 318 8.77 -15.60 8.86
N ILE A 319 10.02 -15.57 8.39
CA ILE A 319 11.20 -15.86 9.22
C ILE A 319 11.34 -14.84 10.35
N PHE A 320 11.25 -13.53 10.07
CA PHE A 320 11.41 -12.48 11.08
C PHE A 320 10.21 -12.38 12.04
N ASN A 321 9.04 -12.90 11.67
CA ASN A 321 7.91 -12.98 12.59
C ASN A 321 8.12 -14.04 13.70
N VAL A 322 8.94 -15.08 13.49
CA VAL A 322 9.21 -16.10 14.52
C VAL A 322 9.92 -15.51 15.74
N PRO A 323 11.06 -14.78 15.63
CA PRO A 323 11.64 -14.02 16.74
C PRO A 323 10.67 -13.00 17.38
N ARG A 324 9.76 -12.40 16.58
CA ARG A 324 8.73 -11.50 17.12
C ARG A 324 7.74 -12.24 18.03
N ILE A 325 7.27 -13.43 17.65
CA ILE A 325 6.44 -14.27 18.53
C ILE A 325 7.20 -14.70 19.78
N MET A 326 8.45 -15.12 19.65
CA MET A 326 9.30 -15.50 20.79
C MET A 326 9.47 -14.33 21.79
N LEU A 327 9.69 -13.11 21.28
CA LEU A 327 9.84 -11.92 22.12
C LEU A 327 8.52 -11.53 22.81
N LEU A 328 7.40 -11.56 22.08
CA LEU A 328 6.07 -11.25 22.64
C LEU A 328 5.62 -12.28 23.69
N ALA A 329 5.93 -13.56 23.48
CA ALA A 329 5.66 -14.62 24.46
C ALA A 329 6.43 -14.38 25.77
N ASN A 330 7.74 -14.11 25.69
CA ASN A 330 8.56 -13.79 26.86
C ASN A 330 8.13 -12.48 27.53
N ALA A 331 7.77 -11.46 26.75
CA ALA A 331 7.33 -10.17 27.27
C ALA A 331 6.05 -10.29 28.10
N ALA A 332 5.04 -11.02 27.61
CA ALA A 332 3.79 -11.24 28.32
C ALA A 332 3.94 -12.11 29.57
N VAL A 333 4.74 -13.17 29.49
CA VAL A 333 4.83 -14.19 30.56
C VAL A 333 5.87 -13.85 31.64
N TYR A 334 6.95 -13.14 31.30
CA TYR A 334 8.07 -12.90 32.22
C TYR A 334 8.42 -11.42 32.45
N TRP A 335 8.02 -10.49 31.57
CA TRP A 335 8.41 -9.07 31.69
C TRP A 335 7.23 -8.12 31.99
N GLY A 336 6.02 -8.67 32.14
CA GLY A 336 4.82 -7.93 32.52
C GLY A 336 4.18 -7.09 31.41
N GLU A 337 2.96 -6.63 31.69
CA GLU A 337 2.05 -6.01 30.72
C GLU A 337 2.69 -4.86 29.92
N LYS A 338 3.33 -3.88 30.60
CA LYS A 338 4.00 -2.74 29.94
C LYS A 338 5.06 -3.16 28.92
N SER A 339 5.78 -4.26 29.19
CA SER A 339 6.80 -4.79 28.28
C SER A 339 6.14 -5.43 27.06
N PHE A 340 5.04 -6.17 27.27
CA PHE A 340 4.24 -6.69 26.17
C PHE A 340 3.63 -5.57 25.33
N GLU A 341 3.01 -4.55 25.94
CA GLU A 341 2.45 -3.38 25.25
C GLU A 341 3.50 -2.64 24.40
N PHE A 342 4.71 -2.44 24.92
CA PHE A 342 5.80 -1.79 24.19
C PHE A 342 6.21 -2.59 22.94
N TRP A 343 6.40 -3.90 23.07
CA TRP A 343 6.84 -4.77 21.96
C TRP A 343 5.71 -5.10 20.97
N HIS A 344 4.46 -5.15 21.44
CA HIS A 344 3.28 -5.40 20.62
C HIS A 344 2.83 -4.15 19.86
N GLY A 345 2.90 -2.99 20.52
CA GLY A 345 2.48 -1.69 20.00
C GLY A 345 3.44 -1.06 18.98
N THR A 346 3.16 0.20 18.64
CA THR A 346 3.76 0.91 17.51
C THR A 346 5.29 0.94 17.53
N TRP A 347 5.92 1.11 18.70
CA TRP A 347 7.38 1.17 18.81
C TRP A 347 8.06 -0.18 18.52
N GLY A 348 7.63 -1.26 19.17
CA GLY A 348 8.12 -2.61 18.86
C GLY A 348 7.86 -3.00 17.40
N GLY A 349 6.66 -2.71 16.88
CA GLY A 349 6.31 -2.91 15.48
C GLY A 349 7.24 -2.18 14.50
N GLN A 350 7.54 -0.90 14.76
CA GLN A 350 8.48 -0.11 13.95
C GLN A 350 9.92 -0.65 13.99
N ILE A 351 10.39 -1.13 15.14
CA ILE A 351 11.72 -1.74 15.28
C ILE A 351 11.80 -3.01 14.44
N PHE A 352 10.84 -3.94 14.59
CA PHE A 352 10.80 -5.18 13.80
C PHE A 352 10.70 -4.89 12.29
N ALA A 353 9.82 -3.97 11.89
CA ALA A 353 9.68 -3.56 10.49
C ALA A 353 10.99 -2.97 9.94
N SER A 354 11.67 -2.10 10.68
CA SER A 354 12.92 -1.46 10.25
C SER A 354 14.05 -2.46 10.02
N VAL A 355 14.22 -3.45 10.91
CA VAL A 355 15.20 -4.53 10.73
C VAL A 355 14.83 -5.39 9.52
N MET A 356 13.58 -5.82 9.42
CA MET A 356 13.07 -6.67 8.34
C MET A 356 13.21 -6.00 6.96
N PHE A 357 12.85 -4.73 6.82
CA PHE A 357 13.04 -3.95 5.59
C PHE A 357 14.53 -3.73 5.25
N THR A 358 15.40 -3.61 6.25
CA THR A 358 16.86 -3.48 6.04
C THR A 358 17.45 -4.77 5.47
N VAL A 359 17.06 -5.94 6.00
CA VAL A 359 17.46 -7.24 5.47
C VAL A 359 16.89 -7.45 4.06
N TYR A 360 15.60 -7.12 3.86
CA TYR A 360 14.96 -7.18 2.55
C TYR A 360 15.67 -6.30 1.49
N TYR A 361 16.12 -5.09 1.86
CA TYR A 361 16.88 -4.21 0.96
C TYR A 361 18.18 -4.86 0.46
N TYR A 362 18.99 -5.45 1.35
CA TYR A 362 20.24 -6.10 0.93
C TYR A 362 20.00 -7.30 0.02
N VAL A 363 18.96 -8.10 0.31
CA VAL A 363 18.54 -9.23 -0.54
C VAL A 363 18.03 -8.75 -1.90
N ALA A 364 17.22 -7.68 -1.94
CA ALA A 364 16.74 -7.07 -3.18
C ALA A 364 17.88 -6.54 -4.05
N MET A 365 18.87 -5.85 -3.46
CA MET A 365 20.05 -5.38 -4.18
C MET A 365 20.88 -6.53 -4.77
N ALA A 366 21.09 -7.62 -4.02
CA ALA A 366 21.77 -8.81 -4.52
C ALA A 366 21.01 -9.48 -5.68
N ILE A 367 19.67 -9.55 -5.60
CA ILE A 367 18.79 -10.04 -6.67
C ILE A 367 18.94 -9.16 -7.92
N ILE A 368 18.94 -7.83 -7.79
CA ILE A 368 19.07 -6.88 -8.91
C ILE A 368 20.44 -7.01 -9.60
N ASP A 369 21.53 -6.91 -8.84
CA ASP A 369 22.92 -6.88 -9.33
C ASP A 369 23.37 -8.11 -10.13
N SER A 370 22.78 -9.27 -9.84
CA SER A 370 23.15 -10.56 -10.46
C SER A 370 23.15 -10.53 -12.00
N ASN A 371 22.30 -9.71 -12.63
CA ASN A 371 22.26 -9.58 -14.10
C ASN A 371 23.40 -8.73 -14.64
N ALA A 372 23.74 -7.62 -13.98
CA ALA A 372 24.88 -6.78 -14.39
C ALA A 372 26.19 -7.59 -14.35
N LYS A 373 26.36 -8.39 -13.28
CA LYS A 373 27.49 -9.31 -13.11
C LYS A 373 27.51 -10.41 -14.20
N LYS A 374 26.37 -11.05 -14.51
CA LYS A 374 26.27 -12.06 -15.59
C LYS A 374 26.51 -11.47 -16.99
N ALA A 375 25.94 -10.30 -17.30
CA ALA A 375 26.12 -9.63 -18.58
C ALA A 375 27.56 -9.15 -18.81
N LYS A 376 28.23 -8.62 -17.77
CA LYS A 376 29.65 -8.25 -17.83
C LYS A 376 30.52 -9.48 -18.12
N ARG A 377 30.30 -10.59 -17.41
CA ARG A 377 31.01 -11.87 -17.67
C ARG A 377 30.81 -12.38 -19.09
N ALA A 378 29.57 -12.39 -19.61
CA ALA A 378 29.28 -12.84 -20.97
C ALA A 378 29.97 -11.96 -22.05
N ARG A 379 29.97 -10.63 -21.88
CA ARG A 379 30.69 -9.70 -22.77
C ARG A 379 32.21 -9.93 -22.73
N THR A 380 32.78 -10.19 -21.55
CA THR A 380 34.21 -10.51 -21.40
C THR A 380 34.58 -11.84 -22.05
N ALA A 381 33.75 -12.88 -21.89
CA ALA A 381 33.97 -14.18 -22.55
C ALA A 381 33.93 -14.06 -24.07
N ARG A 382 32.91 -13.38 -24.64
CA ARG A 382 32.83 -13.14 -26.09
C ARG A 382 34.03 -12.33 -26.63
N ARG A 383 34.57 -11.38 -25.85
CA ARG A 383 35.79 -10.64 -26.25
C ARG A 383 37.05 -11.50 -26.28
N ARG A 384 37.15 -12.53 -25.42
CA ARG A 384 38.28 -13.48 -25.46
C ARG A 384 38.18 -14.41 -26.68
N LEU A 385 36.98 -14.92 -26.97
CA LEU A 385 36.70 -15.76 -28.15
C LEU A 385 36.76 -15.01 -29.51
N LEU A 386 36.96 -13.69 -29.50
CA LEU A 386 37.17 -12.85 -30.69
C LEU A 386 38.61 -12.29 -30.75
N ALA A 387 39.49 -12.79 -29.87
CA ALA A 387 40.92 -12.48 -29.82
C ALA A 387 41.77 -13.78 -29.86
N GLN A 388 41.14 -14.85 -30.34
CA GLN A 388 41.67 -16.19 -30.65
C GLN A 388 41.24 -16.51 -32.09
#